data_AF-A0A2U1IJ68-F1
#
_entry.id   AF-A0A2U1IJ68-F1
#
_cell.length_a   1.000
_cell.length_b   1.000
_cell.length_c   1.000
_cell.angle_alpha   90.00
_cell.angle_beta   90.00
_cell.angle_gamma   90.00
#
_symmetry.space_group_name_H-M   'P 1'
#
loop_
_entity.id
_entity.type
_entity.pdbx_description
1 polymer ?
#
loop_
_entity_poly.entity_id
_entity_poly.type
_entity_poly.pdbx_seq_one_letter_code
_entity_poly.pdbx_strand_id
1 'polypeptide(L)'
;MSDVSDFTVVDGLGNYDREANPQGLSVWELLPKEVSWSFWGRLYKIESAEKLIPQLLIGGTGIAVVVSPFNAEKNKALVVKPDGEVMWDVSALAGTMIKGGVFSDVYYVSGLLCFFVNINDQDFRFSFDAVSGEIGVLTPSY
;
A
#
# COMPACT_ATOMS: atom_id res chain seq x y z
N MET A 1 -1.92 -24.52 2.52
CA MET A 1 -1.85 -23.16 3.06
C MET A 1 -3.12 -22.46 2.65
N SER A 2 -3.74 -21.73 3.56
CA SER A 2 -4.91 -20.92 3.24
C SER A 2 -4.41 -19.51 3.01
N ASP A 3 -4.42 -19.10 1.76
CA ASP A 3 -3.89 -17.82 1.33
C ASP A 3 -5.08 -16.88 1.06
N VAL A 4 -4.79 -15.58 0.96
CA VAL A 4 -5.77 -14.59 0.47
C VAL A 4 -6.33 -15.03 -0.89
N SER A 5 -7.65 -15.02 -1.04
CA SER A 5 -8.34 -15.24 -2.32
C SER A 5 -9.20 -14.03 -2.71
N ASP A 6 -9.66 -13.97 -3.96
CA ASP A 6 -10.58 -12.95 -4.48
C ASP A 6 -10.11 -11.50 -4.22
N PHE A 7 -8.79 -11.27 -4.25
CA PHE A 7 -8.19 -9.97 -4.04
C PHE A 7 -8.69 -8.98 -5.10
N THR A 8 -9.44 -7.98 -4.65
CA THR A 8 -10.14 -7.02 -5.49
C THR A 8 -9.79 -5.60 -5.06
N VAL A 9 -9.53 -4.74 -6.04
CA VAL A 9 -9.19 -3.33 -5.83
C VAL A 9 -10.25 -2.50 -6.56
N VAL A 10 -10.88 -1.55 -5.85
CA VAL A 10 -12.00 -0.76 -6.38
C VAL A 10 -11.65 0.73 -6.34
N ASP A 11 -11.66 1.36 -7.51
CA ASP A 11 -11.42 2.81 -7.71
C ASP A 11 -12.68 3.66 -7.71
N GLY A 12 -13.83 3.06 -8.02
CA GLY A 12 -15.09 3.76 -8.18
C GLY A 12 -15.26 4.44 -9.55
N LEU A 13 -14.42 4.10 -10.54
CA LEU A 13 -14.46 4.65 -11.90
C LEU A 13 -15.28 3.79 -12.88
N GLY A 14 -15.69 2.58 -12.47
CA GLY A 14 -16.49 1.69 -13.29
C GLY A 14 -15.70 1.16 -14.49
N ASN A 15 -16.21 1.38 -15.71
CA ASN A 15 -15.58 0.93 -16.96
C ASN A 15 -14.58 1.96 -17.54
N TYR A 16 -14.00 2.82 -16.70
CA TYR A 16 -13.04 3.82 -17.15
C TYR A 16 -11.76 3.17 -17.68
N ASP A 17 -11.30 3.60 -18.86
CA ASP A 17 -10.03 3.15 -19.43
C ASP A 17 -8.86 3.86 -18.74
N ARG A 18 -8.29 3.18 -17.73
CA ARG A 18 -7.17 3.68 -16.93
C ARG A 18 -5.87 3.80 -17.74
N GLU A 19 -5.67 2.95 -18.74
CA GLU A 19 -4.45 2.94 -19.53
C GLU A 19 -4.42 4.10 -20.51
N ALA A 20 -5.54 4.33 -21.21
CA ALA A 20 -5.65 5.45 -22.14
C ALA A 20 -5.82 6.79 -21.40
N ASN A 21 -6.33 6.77 -20.17
CA ASN A 21 -6.64 7.95 -19.35
C ASN A 21 -7.23 9.12 -20.18
N PRO A 22 -8.31 8.89 -20.96
CA PRO A 22 -8.74 9.82 -22.01
C PRO A 22 -9.23 11.17 -21.48
N GLN A 23 -9.57 11.23 -20.19
CA GLN A 23 -10.00 12.44 -19.50
C GLN A 23 -8.86 13.15 -18.76
N GLY A 24 -7.64 12.60 -18.79
CA GLY A 24 -6.49 13.17 -18.09
C GLY A 24 -6.69 13.23 -16.58
N LEU A 25 -7.33 12.21 -15.99
CA LEU A 25 -7.49 12.10 -14.55
C LEU A 25 -6.12 12.07 -13.88
N SER A 26 -6.04 12.74 -12.73
CA SER A 26 -4.85 12.73 -11.89
C SER A 26 -4.58 11.34 -11.30
N VAL A 27 -3.34 11.11 -10.86
CA VAL A 27 -2.97 9.88 -10.14
C VAL A 27 -3.89 9.65 -8.95
N TRP A 28 -4.21 10.71 -8.18
CA TRP A 28 -5.12 10.63 -7.04
C TRP A 28 -6.52 10.14 -7.43
N GLU A 29 -7.09 10.66 -8.53
CA GLU A 29 -8.42 10.24 -9.00
C GLU A 29 -8.43 8.75 -9.40
N LEU A 30 -7.33 8.30 -10.02
CA LEU A 30 -7.14 6.91 -10.42
C LEU A 30 -6.89 5.96 -9.25
N LEU A 31 -6.46 6.43 -8.07
CA LEU A 31 -6.20 5.51 -6.97
C LEU A 31 -7.47 4.82 -6.46
N PRO A 32 -7.33 3.58 -5.96
CA PRO A 32 -8.44 2.87 -5.35
C PRO A 32 -8.93 3.53 -4.07
N LYS A 33 -10.21 3.34 -3.75
CA LYS A 33 -10.82 3.72 -2.48
C LYS A 33 -11.06 2.52 -1.56
N GLU A 34 -11.01 1.32 -2.12
CA GLU A 34 -11.23 0.07 -1.39
C GLU A 34 -10.29 -1.02 -1.92
N VAL A 35 -9.82 -1.84 -1.00
CA VAL A 35 -9.30 -3.18 -1.29
C VAL A 35 -10.09 -4.19 -0.47
N SER A 36 -10.47 -5.30 -1.09
CA SER A 36 -11.19 -6.39 -0.44
C SER A 36 -10.63 -7.75 -0.85
N TRP A 37 -10.82 -8.73 0.02
CA TRP A 37 -10.34 -10.08 -0.18
C TRP A 37 -11.08 -11.10 0.68
N SER A 38 -10.99 -12.36 0.30
CA SER A 38 -11.55 -13.50 1.02
C SER A 38 -10.48 -14.24 1.79
N PHE A 39 -10.79 -14.67 3.01
CA PHE A 39 -9.97 -15.58 3.80
C PHE A 39 -10.86 -16.50 4.65
N TRP A 40 -10.68 -17.82 4.54
CA TRP A 40 -11.53 -18.84 5.17
C TRP A 40 -13.04 -18.61 4.97
N GLY A 41 -13.43 -18.22 3.76
CA GLY A 41 -14.83 -17.98 3.39
C GLY A 41 -15.44 -16.70 3.99
N ARG A 42 -14.63 -15.84 4.62
CA ARG A 42 -15.04 -14.53 5.11
C ARG A 42 -14.45 -13.44 4.22
N LEU A 43 -15.26 -12.42 3.96
CA LEU A 43 -14.84 -11.23 3.24
C LEU A 43 -14.26 -10.20 4.22
N TYR A 44 -13.10 -9.67 3.87
CA TYR A 44 -12.40 -8.60 4.56
C TYR A 44 -12.18 -7.43 3.60
N LYS A 45 -12.09 -6.21 4.14
CA LYS A 45 -11.84 -5.02 3.34
C LYS A 45 -11.18 -3.91 4.13
N ILE A 46 -10.50 -3.04 3.40
CA ILE A 46 -9.99 -1.74 3.87
C ILE A 46 -10.54 -0.67 2.93
N GLU A 47 -11.10 0.38 3.51
CA GLU A 47 -11.68 1.51 2.77
C GLU A 47 -11.02 2.82 3.21
N SER A 48 -10.77 3.72 2.27
CA SER A 48 -10.40 5.11 2.55
C SER A 48 -10.98 6.04 1.50
N ALA A 49 -11.72 7.06 1.95
CA ALA A 49 -12.19 8.13 1.09
C ALA A 49 -11.02 8.96 0.50
N GLU A 50 -9.86 8.92 1.16
CA GLU A 50 -8.63 9.59 0.73
C GLU A 50 -7.70 8.67 -0.07
N LYS A 51 -8.27 7.59 -0.59
CA LYS A 51 -7.61 6.59 -1.43
C LYS A 51 -6.64 5.69 -0.67
N LEU A 52 -6.27 4.61 -1.35
CA LEU A 52 -5.41 3.53 -0.90
C LEU A 52 -4.42 3.19 -2.02
N ILE A 53 -3.31 2.56 -1.65
CA ILE A 53 -2.42 1.86 -2.58
C ILE A 53 -2.14 0.49 -1.97
N PRO A 54 -2.90 -0.54 -2.36
CA PRO A 54 -2.74 -1.89 -1.83
C PRO A 54 -1.81 -2.74 -2.70
N GLN A 55 -1.04 -3.61 -2.07
CA GLN A 55 -0.18 -4.60 -2.70
C GLN A 55 -0.38 -5.96 -2.01
N LEU A 56 -0.87 -6.95 -2.75
CA LEU A 56 -0.95 -8.32 -2.27
C LEU A 56 0.47 -8.86 -2.04
N LEU A 57 0.71 -9.46 -0.86
CA LEU A 57 2.00 -10.08 -0.57
C LEU A 57 2.21 -11.35 -1.38
N ILE A 58 3.46 -11.64 -1.75
CA ILE A 58 3.84 -12.89 -2.42
C ILE A 58 3.35 -14.08 -1.59
N GLY A 59 2.72 -15.04 -2.27
CA GLY A 59 2.11 -16.20 -1.65
C GLY A 59 0.78 -15.93 -0.95
N GLY A 60 0.18 -14.74 -1.11
CA GLY A 60 -1.11 -14.40 -0.49
C GLY A 60 -1.05 -14.41 1.04
N THR A 61 0.12 -14.12 1.60
CA THR A 61 0.39 -14.14 3.05
C THR A 61 -0.16 -12.93 3.80
N GLY A 62 -0.71 -11.96 3.08
CA GLY A 62 -1.24 -10.71 3.62
C GLY A 62 -1.34 -9.63 2.57
N ILE A 63 -1.58 -8.40 3.01
CA ILE A 63 -1.72 -7.21 2.17
C ILE A 63 -0.85 -6.11 2.76
N ALA A 64 0.06 -5.55 1.97
CA ALA A 64 0.70 -4.28 2.28
C ALA A 64 -0.17 -3.15 1.72
N VAL A 65 -0.32 -2.04 2.44
CA VAL A 65 -1.18 -0.95 2.02
C VAL A 65 -0.67 0.39 2.50
N VAL A 66 -0.62 1.36 1.60
CA VAL A 66 -0.53 2.78 1.93
C VAL A 66 -1.94 3.36 1.96
N VAL A 67 -2.31 3.97 3.07
CA VAL A 67 -3.59 4.64 3.30
C VAL A 67 -3.37 6.15 3.20
N SER A 68 -4.27 6.86 2.53
CA SER A 68 -4.20 8.33 2.41
C SER A 68 -2.84 8.82 1.87
N PRO A 69 -2.38 8.37 0.68
CA PRO A 69 -1.04 8.69 0.16
C PRO A 69 -0.75 10.19 -0.07
N PHE A 70 -1.77 11.05 -0.04
CA PHE A 70 -1.64 12.49 -0.26
C PHE A 70 -2.14 13.35 0.90
N ASN A 71 -2.44 12.74 2.05
CA ASN A 71 -2.81 13.47 3.27
C ASN A 71 -1.82 13.13 4.39
N ALA A 72 -0.86 14.03 4.62
CA ALA A 72 0.22 13.83 5.60
C ALA A 72 -0.28 13.52 7.03
N GLU A 73 -1.45 14.01 7.43
CA GLU A 73 -1.98 13.79 8.79
C GLU A 73 -2.59 12.39 8.96
N LYS A 74 -3.09 11.80 7.88
CA LYS A 74 -3.76 10.48 7.89
C LYS A 74 -2.95 9.38 7.20
N ASN A 75 -1.85 9.76 6.57
CA ASN A 75 -0.99 8.85 5.83
C ASN A 75 -0.47 7.74 6.72
N LYS A 76 -0.68 6.49 6.31
CA LYS A 76 -0.18 5.31 7.02
C LYS A 76 0.27 4.24 6.04
N ALA A 77 1.27 3.48 6.42
CA ALA A 77 1.74 2.28 5.76
C ALA A 77 1.56 1.11 6.73
N LEU A 78 0.81 0.11 6.30
CA LEU A 78 0.46 -1.05 7.10
C LEU A 78 0.78 -2.33 6.32
N VAL A 79 1.08 -3.40 7.06
CA VAL A 79 0.99 -4.76 6.55
C VAL A 79 -0.07 -5.48 7.37
N VAL A 80 -1.01 -6.10 6.69
CA VAL A 80 -2.21 -6.71 7.26
C VAL A 80 -2.20 -8.21 6.97
N LYS A 81 -2.56 -9.02 7.96
CA LYS A 81 -2.72 -10.46 7.82
C LYS A 81 -3.94 -10.79 6.95
N PRO A 82 -4.07 -12.04 6.46
CA PRO A 82 -5.24 -12.47 5.68
C PRO A 82 -6.57 -12.34 6.44
N ASP A 83 -6.56 -12.36 7.77
CA ASP A 83 -7.76 -12.17 8.62
C ASP A 83 -8.08 -10.70 8.93
N GLY A 84 -7.40 -9.75 8.29
CA GLY A 84 -7.64 -8.32 8.46
C GLY A 84 -6.97 -7.69 9.68
N GLU A 85 -6.29 -8.47 10.53
CA GLU A 85 -5.51 -7.91 11.63
C GLU A 85 -4.24 -7.21 11.12
N VAL A 86 -3.91 -6.06 11.71
CA VAL A 86 -2.63 -5.40 11.42
C VAL A 86 -1.50 -6.27 11.95
N MET A 87 -0.63 -6.71 11.03
CA MET A 87 0.59 -7.44 11.36
C MET A 87 1.72 -6.47 11.71
N TRP A 88 1.88 -5.42 10.91
CA TRP A 88 2.90 -4.40 11.10
C TRP A 88 2.35 -3.00 10.84
N ASP A 89 2.59 -2.08 11.78
CA ASP A 89 2.45 -0.65 11.55
C ASP A 89 3.79 -0.11 11.04
N VAL A 90 3.97 -0.13 9.71
CA VAL A 90 5.23 0.25 9.06
C VAL A 90 5.53 1.73 9.28
N SER A 91 4.49 2.58 9.34
CA SER A 91 4.66 3.99 9.69
C SER A 91 5.25 4.18 11.08
N ALA A 92 4.76 3.44 12.07
CA ALA A 92 5.32 3.50 13.42
C ALA A 92 6.76 2.99 13.46
N LEU A 93 7.05 1.87 12.78
CA LEU A 93 8.40 1.28 12.75
C LEU A 93 9.42 2.18 12.03
N ALA A 94 9.02 2.81 10.93
CA ALA A 94 9.89 3.67 10.13
C ALA A 94 9.95 5.13 10.64
N GLY A 95 9.11 5.52 11.61
CA GLY A 95 8.83 6.93 11.91
C GLY A 95 10.04 7.82 12.22
N THR A 96 11.12 7.28 12.80
CA THR A 96 12.38 8.03 13.01
C THR A 96 13.19 8.17 11.72
N MET A 97 13.24 7.12 10.90
CA MET A 97 13.94 7.07 9.63
C MET A 97 13.32 8.01 8.59
N ILE A 98 11.99 8.12 8.60
CA ILE A 98 11.23 8.91 7.62
C ILE A 98 10.55 10.14 8.24
N LYS A 99 11.19 10.76 9.24
CA LYS A 99 10.58 11.85 10.00
C LYS A 99 10.08 12.98 9.07
N GLY A 100 8.77 13.24 9.12
CA GLY A 100 8.12 14.24 8.26
C GLY A 100 7.84 13.77 6.82
N GLY A 101 8.10 12.50 6.52
CA GLY A 101 7.84 11.89 5.23
C GLY A 101 6.40 11.42 5.07
N VAL A 102 5.97 11.31 3.82
CA VAL A 102 4.66 10.81 3.41
C VAL A 102 4.84 9.60 2.51
N PHE A 103 4.26 8.46 2.89
CA PHE A 103 4.24 7.27 2.08
C PHE A 103 3.45 7.51 0.79
N SER A 104 4.08 7.27 -0.35
CA SER A 104 3.55 7.56 -1.67
C SER A 104 3.17 6.31 -2.46
N ASP A 105 3.79 5.15 -2.20
CA ASP A 105 3.53 3.92 -2.93
C ASP A 105 4.02 2.67 -2.16
N VAL A 106 3.56 1.48 -2.58
CA VAL A 106 4.05 0.18 -2.13
C VAL A 106 3.95 -0.84 -3.26
N TYR A 107 5.08 -1.43 -3.64
CA TYR A 107 5.14 -2.51 -4.64
C TYR A 107 6.47 -3.27 -4.58
N TYR A 108 6.60 -4.33 -5.38
CA TYR A 108 7.80 -5.14 -5.43
C TYR A 108 8.88 -4.57 -6.36
N VAL A 109 10.09 -4.39 -5.85
CA VAL A 109 11.30 -4.07 -6.65
C VAL A 109 12.27 -5.23 -6.54
N SER A 110 12.57 -5.89 -7.67
CA SER A 110 13.48 -7.05 -7.70
C SER A 110 13.10 -8.16 -6.70
N GLY A 111 11.79 -8.36 -6.47
CA GLY A 111 11.25 -9.36 -5.54
C GLY A 111 11.19 -8.93 -4.07
N LEU A 112 11.67 -7.74 -3.73
CA LEU A 112 11.57 -7.17 -2.39
C LEU A 112 10.36 -6.24 -2.29
N LEU A 113 9.55 -6.39 -1.25
CA LEU A 113 8.46 -5.44 -0.98
C LEU A 113 9.09 -4.11 -0.57
N CYS A 114 8.77 -3.04 -1.28
CA CYS A 114 9.32 -1.72 -1.03
C CYS A 114 8.20 -0.73 -0.74
N PHE A 115 8.41 0.09 0.30
CA PHE A 115 7.61 1.27 0.57
C PHE A 115 8.33 2.49 0.03
N PHE A 116 7.59 3.35 -0.66
CA PHE A 116 8.07 4.60 -1.21
C PHE A 116 7.57 5.74 -0.33
N VAL A 117 8.43 6.73 -0.13
CA VAL A 117 8.19 7.84 0.77
C VAL A 117 8.78 9.11 0.18
N ASN A 118 7.99 10.18 0.16
CA ASN A 118 8.48 11.50 -0.14
C ASN A 118 8.90 12.18 1.17
N ILE A 119 10.14 12.67 1.23
CA ILE A 119 10.70 13.37 2.39
C ILE A 119 11.28 14.69 1.90
N ASN A 120 10.69 15.82 2.29
CA ASN A 120 11.12 17.17 1.86
C ASN A 120 11.26 17.28 0.33
N ASP A 121 10.22 16.89 -0.41
CA ASP A 121 10.14 16.94 -1.88
C ASP A 121 11.17 16.06 -2.60
N GLN A 122 11.71 15.05 -1.92
CA GLN A 122 12.60 14.03 -2.49
C GLN A 122 12.02 12.65 -2.29
N ASP A 123 12.07 11.83 -3.33
CA ASP A 123 11.54 10.47 -3.30
C ASP A 123 12.61 9.49 -2.81
N PHE A 124 12.21 8.68 -1.85
CA PHE A 124 13.00 7.60 -1.28
C PHE A 124 12.20 6.31 -1.28
N ARG A 125 12.90 5.20 -1.07
CA ARG A 125 12.30 3.91 -0.79
C ARG A 125 13.14 3.12 0.19
N PHE A 126 12.50 2.18 0.85
CA PHE A 126 13.16 1.15 1.63
C PHE A 126 12.42 -0.18 1.44
N SER A 127 13.17 -1.29 1.51
CA SER A 127 12.57 -2.62 1.52
C SER A 127 11.99 -2.95 2.89
N PHE A 128 10.94 -3.77 2.93
CA PHE A 128 10.33 -4.26 4.15
C PHE A 128 10.13 -5.77 4.06
N ASP A 129 10.67 -6.51 5.02
CA ASP A 129 10.43 -7.95 5.12
C ASP A 129 9.14 -8.19 5.93
N ALA A 130 8.08 -8.63 5.25
CA ALA A 130 6.78 -8.82 5.88
C ALA A 130 6.74 -9.98 6.89
N VAL A 131 7.70 -10.90 6.87
CA VAL A 131 7.75 -12.06 7.78
C VAL A 131 8.40 -11.67 9.11
N SER A 132 9.50 -10.94 9.05
CA SER A 132 10.32 -10.56 10.21
C SER A 132 10.01 -9.15 10.74
N GLY A 133 9.45 -8.28 9.90
CA GLY A 133 9.27 -6.86 10.19
C GLY A 133 10.53 -6.01 10.00
N GLU A 134 11.59 -6.58 9.40
CA GLU A 134 12.85 -5.85 9.18
C GLU A 134 12.70 -4.75 8.13
N ILE A 135 13.25 -3.58 8.47
CA ILE A 135 13.31 -2.40 7.60
C ILE A 135 14.70 -2.33 6.96
N GLY A 136 14.73 -2.26 5.64
CA GLY A 136 15.94 -2.04 4.87
C GLY A 136 16.43 -0.60 4.92
N VAL A 137 17.57 -0.35 4.27
CA VAL A 137 18.16 0.99 4.19
C VAL A 137 17.28 1.91 3.35
N LEU A 138 17.11 3.15 3.82
CA LEU A 138 16.49 4.22 3.05
C LEU A 138 17.41 4.62 1.89
N THR A 139 16.89 4.53 0.67
CA THR A 139 17.63 4.82 -0.56
C THR A 139 16.86 5.80 -1.44
N PRO A 140 17.54 6.71 -2.16
CA PRO A 140 16.87 7.57 -3.13
C PRO A 140 16.13 6.73 -4.19
N SER A 141 14.94 7.18 -4.56
CA SER A 141 14.12 6.60 -5.61
C SER A 141 14.02 7.61 -6.75
N TYR A 142 14.70 7.33 -7.87
CA TYR A 142 14.67 8.15 -9.08
C TYR A 142 13.82 7.48 -10.16
#